data_AF-A0A699HCN7-F1
#
_entry.id   AF-A0A699HCN7-F1
#
_cell.length_a   1.000
_cell.length_b   1.000
_cell.length_c   1.000
_cell.angle_alpha   90.00
_cell.angle_beta   90.00
_cell.angle_gamma   90.00
#
_symmetry.space_group_name_H-M   'P 1'
#
loop_
_entity.id
_entity.type
_entity.pdbx_description
1 polymer ?
#
loop_
_entity_poly.entity_id
_entity_poly.type
_entity_poly.pdbx_seq_one_letter_code
_entity_poly.pdbx_strand_id
1 'polypeptide(L)'
;EPISEEQLFALLNGMIADILSACFTNLPRVITMNCHESVIEKREARIKGAAMLLGKTTKIIERLEKLELPSMDPDRMAYIDEWRIYLKQSIS
;
A
#
# COMPACT_ATOMS: atom_id res chain seq x y z
N GLU A 1 -9.97 -30.87 1.95
CA GLU A 1 -10.28 -30.47 0.55
C GLU A 1 -9.21 -29.52 0.06
N PRO A 2 -8.94 -29.47 -1.26
CA PRO A 2 -8.13 -28.39 -1.83
C PRO A 2 -8.84 -27.05 -1.62
N ILE A 3 -8.07 -26.01 -1.27
CA ILE A 3 -8.55 -24.63 -1.17
C ILE A 3 -9.00 -24.16 -2.56
N SER A 4 -10.17 -23.51 -2.65
CA SER A 4 -10.62 -22.90 -3.91
C SER A 4 -9.81 -21.64 -4.22
N GLU A 5 -9.75 -21.25 -5.50
CA GLU A 5 -9.06 -20.02 -5.93
C GLU A 5 -9.62 -18.78 -5.24
N GLU A 6 -10.94 -18.71 -5.04
CA GLU A 6 -11.61 -17.63 -4.31
C GLU A 6 -11.16 -17.56 -2.84
N GLN A 7 -11.05 -18.72 -2.18
CA GLN A 7 -10.56 -18.79 -0.80
C GLN A 7 -9.09 -18.37 -0.72
N LEU A 8 -8.26 -18.78 -1.69
CA LEU A 8 -6.86 -18.38 -1.76
C LEU A 8 -6.72 -16.87 -1.95
N PHE A 9 -7.51 -16.28 -2.85
CA PHE A 9 -7.52 -14.84 -3.10
C PHE A 9 -7.98 -14.05 -1.86
N ALA A 10 -9.03 -14.50 -1.18
CA ALA A 10 -9.49 -13.89 0.06
C ALA A 10 -8.42 -13.93 1.17
N LEU A 11 -7.72 -15.05 1.32
CA LEU A 11 -6.60 -15.21 2.25
C LEU A 11 -5.45 -14.24 1.92
N LEU A 12 -5.05 -14.16 0.65
CA LEU A 12 -4.01 -13.24 0.19
C LEU A 12 -4.38 -11.78 0.44
N ASN A 13 -5.62 -11.38 0.11
CA ASN A 13 -6.12 -10.04 0.38
C ASN A 13 -6.13 -9.72 1.87
N GLY A 14 -6.57 -10.67 2.71
CA GLY A 14 -6.55 -10.53 4.16
C GLY A 14 -5.14 -10.30 4.69
N MET A 15 -4.17 -11.12 4.28
CA MET A 15 -2.77 -10.95 4.70
C MET A 15 -2.18 -9.59 4.27
N ILE A 16 -2.47 -9.14 3.04
CA ILE A 16 -2.01 -7.84 2.55
C ILE A 16 -2.65 -6.71 3.37
N ALA A 17 -3.95 -6.79 3.62
CA ALA A 17 -4.67 -5.81 4.43
C ALA A 17 -4.13 -5.75 5.86
N ASP A 18 -3.84 -6.89 6.47
CA ASP A 18 -3.27 -6.98 7.82
C ASP A 18 -1.88 -6.35 7.89
N ILE A 19 -1.01 -6.62 6.91
CA ILE A 19 0.33 -6.00 6.84
C ILE A 19 0.22 -4.48 6.71
N LEU A 20 -0.65 -3.98 5.81
CA LEU A 20 -0.85 -2.55 5.62
C LEU A 20 -1.43 -1.90 6.88
N SER A 21 -2.42 -2.53 7.52
CA SER A 21 -3.03 -2.07 8.76
C SER A 21 -2.00 -1.99 9.91
N ALA A 22 -1.17 -3.02 10.08
CA ALA A 22 -0.09 -3.03 11.06
C ALA A 22 0.95 -1.93 10.78
N CYS A 23 1.28 -1.67 9.52
CA CYS A 23 2.18 -0.58 9.16
C CYS A 23 1.57 0.79 9.50
N PHE A 24 0.32 1.03 9.10
CA PHE A 24 -0.34 2.32 9.29
C PHE A 24 -0.68 2.63 10.74
N THR A 25 -1.08 1.63 11.53
CA THR A 25 -1.31 1.83 12.98
C THR A 25 -0.03 2.15 13.75
N ASN A 26 1.14 1.70 13.26
CA ASN A 26 2.43 2.02 13.86
C ASN A 26 3.02 3.38 13.40
N LEU A 27 2.58 3.92 12.26
CA LEU A 27 3.09 5.19 11.73
C LEU A 27 2.94 6.37 12.70
N PRO A 28 1.79 6.62 13.35
CA PRO A 28 1.64 7.71 14.30
C PRO A 28 2.70 7.67 15.40
N ARG A 29 2.95 6.48 15.98
CA ARG A 29 3.96 6.28 17.03
C ARG A 29 5.37 6.60 16.52
N VAL A 30 5.73 6.11 15.33
CA VAL A 30 7.03 6.37 14.71
C VAL A 30 7.21 7.86 14.40
N ILE A 31 6.17 8.52 13.88
CA ILE A 31 6.17 9.97 13.61
C ILE A 31 6.38 10.74 14.91
N THR A 32 5.64 10.42 15.98
CA THR A 32 5.80 11.05 17.30
C THR A 32 7.23 10.89 17.82
N MET A 33 7.78 9.67 17.79
CA MET A 33 9.17 9.42 18.21
C MET A 33 10.21 10.16 17.36
N ASN A 34 9.92 10.38 16.08
CA ASN A 34 10.76 11.19 15.18
C ASN A 34 10.67 12.69 15.51
N CYS A 35 9.50 13.20 15.86
CA CYS A 35 9.27 14.62 16.13
C CYS A 35 9.76 15.09 17.51
N HIS A 36 9.83 14.20 18.50
CA HIS A 36 10.34 14.51 19.86
C HIS A 36 11.87 14.43 20.00
N GLU A 37 12.61 14.36 18.90
CA GLU A 37 14.08 14.39 18.93
C GLU A 37 14.59 15.71 19.52
N SER A 38 15.48 15.63 20.52
CA SER A 38 15.91 16.79 21.33
C SER A 38 17.06 17.57 20.69
N VAL A 39 17.82 16.94 19.79
CA VAL A 39 18.88 17.60 19.03
C VAL A 39 18.28 18.29 17.82
N ILE A 40 18.35 19.62 17.76
CA ILE A 40 17.67 20.47 16.77
C ILE A 40 17.96 20.04 15.32
N GLU A 41 19.22 19.74 15.00
CA GLU A 41 19.62 19.29 13.64
C GLU A 41 19.00 17.94 13.28
N LYS A 42 18.97 17.01 14.25
CA LYS A 42 18.32 15.71 14.06
C LYS A 42 16.81 15.86 14.01
N ARG A 43 16.23 16.82 14.73
CA ARG A 43 14.80 17.14 14.71
C ARG A 43 14.37 17.66 13.34
N GLU A 44 15.11 18.59 12.74
CA GLU A 44 14.81 19.09 11.39
C GLU A 44 14.87 17.96 10.36
N ALA A 45 15.94 17.15 10.37
CA ALA A 45 16.08 16.00 9.48
C ALA A 45 14.95 14.98 9.65
N ARG A 46 14.56 14.67 10.90
CA ARG A 46 13.47 13.74 11.22
C ARG A 46 12.09 14.29 10.85
N ILE A 47 11.83 15.58 11.06
CA ILE A 47 10.60 16.26 10.61
C ILE A 47 10.50 16.21 9.09
N LYS A 48 11.58 16.53 8.37
CA LYS A 48 11.61 16.45 6.90
C LYS A 48 11.36 15.02 6.41
N GLY A 49 11.94 14.02 7.09
CA GLY A 49 11.68 12.61 6.82
C GLY A 49 10.21 12.21 7.04
N ALA A 50 9.61 12.62 8.16
CA ALA A 50 8.21 12.34 8.48
C ALA A 50 7.25 13.02 7.50
N ALA A 51 7.50 14.29 7.13
CA ALA A 51 6.71 15.01 6.14
C ALA A 51 6.81 14.37 4.74
N MET A 52 8.01 13.94 4.34
CA MET A 52 8.20 13.19 3.09
C MET A 52 7.43 11.87 3.10
N LEU A 53 7.50 11.12 4.22
CA LEU A 53 6.79 9.84 4.35
C LEU A 53 5.28 10.05 4.28
N LEU A 54 4.75 11.04 5.01
CA LEU A 54 3.34 11.41 4.97
C LEU A 54 2.90 11.73 3.54
N GLY A 55 3.63 12.60 2.84
CA GLY A 55 3.29 12.96 1.45
C GLY A 55 3.35 11.79 0.47
N LYS A 56 4.27 10.83 0.66
CA LYS A 56 4.31 9.59 -0.14
C LYS A 56 3.11 8.69 0.18
N THR A 57 2.78 8.50 1.45
CA THR A 57 1.64 7.70 1.89
C THR A 57 0.31 8.27 1.37
N THR A 58 0.10 9.59 1.46
CA THR A 58 -1.09 10.25 0.92
C THR A 58 -1.25 10.00 -0.58
N LYS A 59 -0.17 10.14 -1.37
CA LYS A 59 -0.21 9.85 -2.82
C LYS A 59 -0.53 8.39 -3.15
N ILE A 60 -0.10 7.45 -2.30
CA ILE A 60 -0.44 6.03 -2.48
C ILE A 60 -1.93 5.84 -2.21
N ILE A 61 -2.45 6.39 -1.12
CA ILE A 61 -3.88 6.32 -0.78
C ILE A 61 -4.74 6.93 -1.89
N GLU A 62 -4.42 8.14 -2.36
CA GLU A 62 -5.16 8.80 -3.45
C GLU A 62 -5.17 7.97 -4.75
N ARG A 63 -4.10 7.23 -5.03
CA ARG A 63 -4.05 6.32 -6.18
C ARG A 63 -4.90 5.09 -5.95
N LEU A 64 -4.86 4.51 -4.76
CA LEU A 64 -5.69 3.36 -4.38
C LEU A 64 -7.19 3.70 -4.41
N GLU A 65 -7.57 4.88 -3.95
CA GLU A 65 -8.97 5.35 -3.99
C GLU A 65 -9.48 5.58 -5.41
N LYS A 66 -8.59 5.93 -6.35
CA LYS A 66 -8.92 6.14 -7.77
C LYS A 66 -8.71 4.90 -8.64
N LEU A 67 -8.14 3.84 -8.09
CA LEU A 67 -7.91 2.59 -8.81
C LEU A 67 -9.25 1.87 -8.94
N GLU A 68 -9.86 2.01 -10.11
CA GLU A 68 -10.94 1.14 -10.53
C GLU A 68 -10.35 -0.22 -10.94
N LEU A 69 -11.02 -1.31 -10.55
CA LEU A 69 -10.63 -2.64 -11.01
C LEU A 69 -10.69 -2.67 -12.55
N PRO A 70 -9.74 -3.36 -13.21
CA PRO A 70 -9.79 -3.53 -14.66
C PRO A 70 -11.15 -4.10 -15.06
N SER A 71 -11.76 -3.54 -16.11
CA SER A 71 -12.88 -4.20 -16.80
C SER A 71 -12.33 -5.38 -17.60
N MET A 72 -11.91 -6.42 -16.89
CA MET A 72 -11.35 -7.65 -17.41
C MET A 72 -12.31 -8.80 -17.06
N ASP A 73 -12.34 -9.78 -17.95
CA ASP A 73 -13.08 -11.01 -17.71
C ASP A 73 -12.63 -11.67 -16.39
N PRO A 74 -13.55 -12.11 -15.51
CA PRO A 74 -13.22 -12.69 -14.21
C PRO A 74 -12.24 -13.85 -14.28
N ASP A 75 -12.34 -14.71 -15.29
CA ASP A 75 -11.43 -15.86 -15.43
C ASP A 75 -10.02 -15.41 -15.77
N ARG A 76 -9.87 -14.29 -16.49
CA ARG A 76 -8.56 -13.68 -16.79
C ARG A 76 -7.96 -12.97 -15.58
N MET A 77 -8.79 -12.44 -14.67
CA MET A 77 -8.31 -11.84 -13.41
C MET A 77 -7.61 -12.84 -12.49
N ALA A 78 -7.80 -14.15 -12.67
CA ALA A 78 -7.07 -15.17 -11.93
C ALA A 78 -5.57 -15.24 -12.27
N TYR A 79 -5.15 -14.70 -13.42
CA TYR A 79 -3.79 -14.86 -13.94
C TYR A 79 -2.95 -13.59 -13.80
N ILE A 80 -1.86 -13.64 -13.03
CA ILE A 80 -0.99 -12.47 -12.79
C ILE A 80 -0.39 -11.85 -14.06
N ASP A 81 -0.17 -12.65 -15.10
CA ASP A 81 0.37 -12.17 -16.38
C ASP A 81 -0.64 -11.28 -17.13
N GLU A 82 -1.94 -11.54 -16.96
CA GLU A 82 -3.01 -10.72 -17.51
C GLU A 82 -3.05 -9.33 -16.85
N TRP A 83 -2.87 -9.29 -15.52
CA TRP A 83 -2.70 -8.03 -14.78
C TRP A 83 -1.48 -7.24 -15.23
N ARG A 84 -0.35 -7.93 -15.50
CA ARG A 84 0.87 -7.28 -16.01
C ARG A 84 0.67 -6.68 -17.39
N ILE A 85 -0.09 -7.34 -18.26
CA ILE A 85 -0.43 -6.83 -19.60
C ILE A 85 -1.31 -5.59 -19.46
N TYR A 86 -2.37 -5.66 -18.67
CA TYR A 86 -3.27 -4.52 -18.43
C TYR A 86 -2.53 -3.30 -17.86
N LEU A 87 -1.67 -3.50 -16.85
CA LEU A 87 -0.89 -2.42 -16.25
C LEU A 87 0.12 -1.80 -17.23
N LYS A 88 0.73 -2.60 -18.12
CA LYS A 88 1.61 -2.07 -19.16
C LYS A 88 0.86 -1.21 -20.19
N GLN A 89 -0.38 -1.57 -20.51
CA GLN A 89 -1.21 -0.84 -21.49
C GLN A 89 -1.86 0.42 -20.91
N SER A 90 -2.14 0.45 -19.61
CA SER A 90 -2.73 1.61 -18.91
C SER A 90 -1.72 2.68 -18.50
N ILE A 91 -0.41 2.36 -18.53
CA ILE A 91 0.69 3.28 -18.22
C ILE A 91 1.25 3.98 -19.49
N SER A 92 0.85 3.55 -20.69
CA SER A 92 1.16 4.18 -21.98
C SER A 92 0.08 5.17 -22.41
#